data_AF-A0A645GEV8-F1
#
_entry.id   AF-A0A645GEV8-F1
#
_cell.length_a   1.000
_cell.length_b   1.000
_cell.length_c   1.000
_cell.angle_alpha   90.00
_cell.angle_beta   90.00
_cell.angle_gamma   90.00
#
_symmetry.space_group_name_H-M   'P 1'
#
loop_
_entity.id
_entity.type
_entity.pdbx_description
1 polymer ?
#
loop_
_entity_poly.entity_id
_entity_poly.type
_entity_poly.pdbx_seq_one_letter_code
_entity_poly.pdbx_strand_id
1 'polypeptide(L)'
;MATLAVKNGGKVLNSSDKLGIYPGVMMFTNKAVNGKEKEIQAMYRAYNKAIDYLAKEPMDNYIDIIIEKGGFPPGVKGALLLPKFDKPVAPKPKDIEDVMAWMQARQLIQKGYTYKEVVDDRFVR
;
A
#
# COMPACT_ATOMS: atom_id res chain seq x y z
N MET A 1 8.74 -12.47 1.70
CA MET A 1 9.69 -13.41 2.33
C MET A 1 9.30 -13.88 3.74
N ALA A 2 8.42 -13.17 4.49
CA ALA A 2 7.94 -13.64 5.80
C ALA A 2 7.21 -15.01 5.75
N THR A 3 6.36 -15.24 4.74
CA THR A 3 5.62 -16.50 4.57
C THR A 3 6.50 -17.73 4.45
N LEU A 4 7.62 -17.64 3.71
CA LEU A 4 8.58 -18.73 3.59
C LEU A 4 9.38 -18.95 4.88
N ALA A 5 9.74 -17.87 5.58
CA ALA A 5 10.40 -17.97 6.87
C ALA A 5 9.51 -18.71 7.89
N VAL A 6 8.21 -18.40 7.93
CA VAL A 6 7.25 -19.09 8.78
C VAL A 6 7.08 -20.55 8.38
N LYS A 7 6.94 -20.83 7.06
CA LYS A 7 6.89 -22.20 6.53
C LYS A 7 8.10 -23.04 6.98
N ASN A 8 9.27 -22.42 7.11
CA ASN A 8 10.52 -23.07 7.52
C ASN A 8 10.77 -23.02 9.04
N GLY A 9 9.75 -22.78 9.86
CA GLY A 9 9.84 -22.84 11.33
C GLY A 9 10.11 -21.50 12.02
N GLY A 10 10.18 -20.40 11.28
CA GLY A 10 10.26 -19.05 11.83
C GLY A 10 8.98 -18.65 12.59
N LYS A 11 9.13 -17.89 13.67
CA LYS A 11 8.00 -17.36 14.45
C LYS A 11 7.77 -15.89 14.14
N VAL A 12 6.52 -15.52 13.88
CA VAL A 12 6.14 -14.11 13.71
C VAL A 12 6.23 -13.41 15.07
N LEU A 13 7.16 -12.46 15.20
CA LEU A 13 7.30 -11.65 16.42
C LEU A 13 6.31 -10.49 16.42
N ASN A 14 6.20 -9.78 15.30
CA ASN A 14 5.26 -8.69 15.10
C ASN A 14 4.96 -8.50 13.59
N SER A 15 3.96 -7.67 13.25
CA SER A 15 3.69 -7.23 11.88
C SER A 15 3.17 -5.80 11.86
N SER A 16 3.38 -5.09 10.75
CA SER A 16 2.82 -3.74 10.56
C SER A 16 1.30 -3.74 10.64
N ASP A 17 0.65 -4.81 10.17
CA ASP A 17 -0.80 -5.00 10.29
C ASP A 17 -1.26 -5.01 11.75
N LYS A 18 -0.54 -5.71 12.65
CA LYS A 18 -0.84 -5.72 14.11
C LYS A 18 -0.64 -4.35 14.75
N LEU A 19 0.22 -3.52 14.19
CA LEU A 19 0.49 -2.16 14.65
C LEU A 19 -0.43 -1.12 14.00
N GLY A 20 -1.28 -1.51 13.04
CA GLY A 20 -2.12 -0.60 12.28
C GLY A 20 -1.33 0.36 11.38
N ILE A 21 -0.10 -0.01 10.99
CA ILE A 21 0.80 0.80 10.16
C ILE A 21 0.71 0.34 8.71
N TYR A 22 0.24 1.23 7.84
CA TYR A 22 0.09 0.96 6.41
C TYR A 22 1.02 1.89 5.60
N PRO A 23 2.19 1.40 5.14
CA PRO A 23 3.22 2.27 4.56
C PRO A 23 2.97 2.67 3.10
N GLY A 24 1.89 2.20 2.47
CA GLY A 24 1.60 2.44 1.06
C GLY A 24 0.85 3.75 0.83
N VAL A 25 1.39 4.62 -0.02
CA VAL A 25 0.71 5.84 -0.50
C VAL A 25 0.72 5.90 -2.01
N MET A 26 -0.32 6.50 -2.60
CA MET A 26 -0.34 6.85 -4.02
C MET A 26 0.16 8.29 -4.16
N MET A 27 1.21 8.48 -4.96
CA MET A 27 1.81 9.79 -5.18
C MET A 27 1.59 10.23 -6.63
N PHE A 28 1.22 11.50 -6.80
CA PHE A 28 1.08 12.13 -8.09
C PHE A 28 1.87 13.44 -8.10
N THR A 29 2.38 13.82 -9.26
CA THR A 29 3.01 15.13 -9.40
C THR A 29 1.96 16.24 -9.36
N ASN A 30 2.33 17.43 -8.90
CA ASN A 30 1.45 18.61 -8.92
C ASN A 30 0.91 18.90 -10.33
N LYS A 31 1.71 18.66 -11.37
CA LYS A 31 1.28 18.79 -12.77
C LYS A 31 0.15 17.83 -13.12
N ALA A 32 0.22 16.57 -12.66
CA ALA A 32 -0.84 15.59 -12.89
C ALA A 32 -2.10 15.94 -12.09
N VAL A 33 -1.94 16.27 -10.81
CA VAL A 33 -3.06 16.67 -9.93
C VAL A 33 -3.85 17.84 -10.52
N ASN A 34 -3.16 18.85 -11.06
CA ASN A 34 -3.80 20.06 -11.59
C ASN A 34 -4.24 19.96 -13.06
N GLY A 35 -3.76 18.96 -13.80
CA GLY A 35 -4.00 18.85 -15.25
C GLY A 35 -4.68 17.57 -15.70
N LYS A 36 -4.86 16.58 -14.82
CA LYS A 36 -5.34 15.22 -15.13
C LYS A 36 -6.33 14.69 -14.10
N GLU A 37 -7.17 15.56 -13.55
CA GLU A 37 -8.12 15.21 -12.49
C GLU A 37 -9.03 14.03 -12.89
N LYS A 38 -9.57 14.04 -14.11
CA LYS A 38 -10.45 12.98 -14.60
C LYS A 38 -9.74 11.64 -14.73
N GLU A 39 -8.49 11.64 -15.14
CA GLU A 39 -7.65 10.45 -15.30
C GLU A 39 -7.23 9.88 -13.93
N ILE A 40 -6.91 10.74 -12.96
CA ILE A 40 -6.61 10.30 -11.59
C ILE A 40 -7.86 9.65 -10.97
N GLN A 41 -9.04 10.26 -11.13
CA GLN A 41 -10.30 9.64 -10.69
C GLN A 41 -10.56 8.31 -11.41
N ALA A 42 -10.27 8.22 -12.71
CA ALA A 42 -10.39 6.98 -13.47
C ALA A 42 -9.45 5.88 -12.96
N MET A 43 -8.23 6.24 -12.58
CA MET A 43 -7.27 5.33 -11.97
C MET A 43 -7.80 4.80 -10.62
N TYR A 44 -8.31 5.66 -9.74
CA TYR A 44 -8.91 5.22 -8.47
C TYR A 44 -10.10 4.26 -8.68
N ARG A 45 -10.96 4.53 -9.69
CA ARG A 45 -12.03 3.59 -10.05
C ARG A 45 -11.48 2.25 -10.54
N ALA A 46 -10.42 2.24 -11.34
CA ALA A 46 -9.78 1.02 -11.81
C ALA A 46 -9.15 0.24 -10.64
N TYR A 47 -8.50 0.93 -9.71
CA TYR A 47 -7.94 0.33 -8.49
C TYR A 47 -9.03 -0.31 -7.62
N ASN A 48 -10.16 0.37 -7.40
CA ASN A 48 -11.31 -0.19 -6.69
C ASN A 48 -11.86 -1.46 -7.35
N LYS A 49 -11.95 -1.48 -8.70
CA LYS A 49 -12.35 -2.67 -9.45
C LYS A 49 -11.35 -3.81 -9.29
N ALA A 50 -10.05 -3.52 -9.27
CA ALA A 50 -9.02 -4.54 -9.05
C ALA A 50 -9.14 -5.17 -7.66
N ILE A 51 -9.41 -4.36 -6.62
CA ILE A 51 -9.69 -4.89 -5.27
C ILE A 51 -10.94 -5.76 -5.26
N ASP A 52 -12.03 -5.27 -5.86
CA ASP A 52 -13.29 -6.02 -5.93
C ASP A 52 -13.13 -7.34 -6.71
N TYR A 53 -12.23 -7.39 -7.70
CA TYR A 53 -11.85 -8.61 -8.42
C TYR A 53 -11.06 -9.56 -7.52
N LEU A 54 -9.97 -9.09 -6.90
CA LEU A 54 -9.12 -9.90 -6.02
C LEU A 54 -9.88 -10.47 -4.81
N ALA A 55 -10.94 -9.81 -4.37
CA ALA A 55 -11.79 -10.29 -3.28
C ALA A 55 -12.73 -11.45 -3.67
N LYS A 56 -12.99 -11.65 -4.96
CA LYS A 56 -13.97 -12.62 -5.48
C LYS A 56 -13.33 -13.73 -6.31
N GLU A 57 -12.24 -13.42 -7.00
CA GLU A 57 -11.59 -14.34 -7.91
C GLU A 57 -10.84 -15.44 -7.14
N PRO A 58 -10.96 -16.72 -7.54
CA PRO A 58 -10.12 -17.78 -7.02
C PRO A 58 -8.63 -17.46 -7.23
N MET A 59 -7.85 -17.52 -6.15
CA MET A 59 -6.42 -17.18 -6.18
C MET A 59 -5.63 -17.97 -7.23
N ASP A 60 -6.00 -19.23 -7.46
CA ASP A 60 -5.35 -20.11 -8.44
C ASP A 60 -5.37 -19.54 -9.87
N ASN A 61 -6.33 -18.66 -10.20
CA ASN A 61 -6.44 -18.07 -11.52
C ASN A 61 -5.37 -17.00 -11.80
N TYR A 62 -4.74 -16.45 -10.76
CA TYR A 62 -3.78 -15.34 -10.91
C TYR A 62 -2.51 -15.48 -10.05
N ILE A 63 -2.37 -16.54 -9.24
CA ILE A 63 -1.21 -16.71 -8.37
C ILE A 63 0.10 -16.85 -9.16
N ASP A 64 0.06 -17.47 -10.34
CA ASP A 64 1.26 -17.72 -11.13
C ASP A 64 1.87 -16.42 -11.67
N ILE A 65 1.04 -15.47 -12.13
CA ILE A 65 1.53 -14.14 -12.55
C ILE A 65 2.06 -13.35 -11.36
N ILE A 66 1.47 -13.49 -10.16
CA ILE A 66 1.99 -12.85 -8.94
C ILE A 66 3.37 -13.42 -8.58
N ILE A 67 3.54 -14.74 -8.64
CA ILE A 67 4.82 -15.40 -8.34
C ILE A 67 5.89 -14.95 -9.33
N GLU A 68 5.59 -14.98 -10.63
CA GLU A 68 6.52 -14.59 -11.68
C GLU A 68 6.88 -13.09 -11.60
N LYS A 69 5.88 -12.20 -11.65
CA LYS A 69 6.11 -10.74 -11.69
C LYS A 69 6.53 -10.17 -10.34
N GLY A 70 6.11 -10.80 -9.24
CA GLY A 70 6.55 -10.45 -7.89
C GLY A 70 7.95 -10.95 -7.54
N GLY A 71 8.59 -11.74 -8.42
CA GLY A 71 9.93 -12.28 -8.20
C GLY A 71 10.00 -13.28 -7.04
N PHE A 72 8.89 -13.96 -6.75
CA PHE A 72 8.87 -14.97 -5.69
C PHE A 72 9.48 -16.29 -6.17
N PRO A 73 10.16 -17.04 -5.28
CA PRO A 73 10.63 -18.37 -5.63
C PRO A 73 9.45 -19.35 -5.84
N PRO A 74 9.57 -20.34 -6.74
CA PRO A 74 8.46 -21.26 -7.07
C PRO A 74 7.86 -21.99 -5.87
N GLY A 75 8.68 -22.30 -4.86
CA GLY A 75 8.26 -23.00 -3.63
C GLY A 75 7.31 -22.22 -2.71
N VAL A 76 6.97 -20.97 -3.07
CA VAL A 76 5.95 -20.17 -2.35
C VAL A 76 4.52 -20.56 -2.75
N LYS A 77 4.32 -21.19 -3.92
CA LYS A 77 2.99 -21.62 -4.37
C LYS A 77 2.36 -22.56 -3.34
N GLY A 78 1.09 -22.33 -3.02
CA GLY A 78 0.35 -23.04 -1.97
C GLY A 78 0.67 -22.61 -0.53
N ALA A 79 1.77 -21.90 -0.28
CA ALA A 79 2.06 -21.30 1.02
C ALA A 79 1.73 -19.81 1.07
N LEU A 80 1.66 -19.13 -0.10
CA LEU A 80 1.36 -17.71 -0.17
C LEU A 80 -0.05 -17.44 0.34
N LEU A 81 -0.14 -16.59 1.36
CA LEU A 81 -1.38 -16.01 1.83
C LEU A 81 -1.36 -14.55 1.41
N LEU A 82 -2.28 -14.18 0.52
CA LEU A 82 -2.48 -12.78 0.15
C LEU A 82 -3.33 -12.10 1.23
N PRO A 83 -2.98 -10.87 1.63
CA PRO A 83 -3.83 -10.11 2.55
C PRO A 83 -5.14 -9.74 1.86
N LYS A 84 -6.15 -9.41 2.66
CA LYS A 84 -7.29 -8.66 2.14
C LYS A 84 -6.81 -7.26 1.77
N PHE A 85 -7.07 -6.85 0.53
CA PHE A 85 -6.77 -5.51 0.06
C PHE A 85 -7.94 -4.58 0.36
N ASP A 86 -7.63 -3.38 0.86
CA ASP A 86 -8.62 -2.35 1.16
C ASP A 86 -8.66 -1.28 0.09
N LYS A 87 -9.85 -0.72 -0.13
CA LYS A 87 -10.03 0.44 -1.01
C LYS A 87 -9.21 1.63 -0.48
N PRO A 88 -8.70 2.50 -1.38
CA PRO A 88 -7.83 3.57 -0.98
C PRO A 88 -8.61 4.56 -0.13
N VAL A 89 -7.98 5.02 0.93
CA VAL A 89 -8.47 6.08 1.81
C VAL A 89 -7.39 7.15 1.92
N ALA A 90 -7.79 8.39 2.20
CA ALA A 90 -6.82 9.41 2.55
C ALA A 90 -6.06 8.99 3.83
N PRO A 91 -4.73 9.23 3.92
CA PRO A 91 -3.99 9.03 5.16
C PRO A 91 -4.63 9.81 6.31
N LYS A 92 -4.56 9.30 7.54
CA LYS A 92 -5.06 10.08 8.68
C LYS A 92 -4.07 11.22 8.95
N PRO A 93 -4.56 12.42 9.35
CA PRO A 93 -3.68 13.53 9.73
C PRO A 93 -2.62 13.13 10.75
N LYS A 94 -3.03 12.38 11.78
CA LYS A 94 -2.13 11.87 12.81
C LYS A 94 -0.98 11.02 12.25
N ASP A 95 -1.25 10.16 11.26
CA ASP A 95 -0.21 9.29 10.68
C ASP A 95 0.85 10.12 9.97
N ILE A 96 0.45 11.18 9.25
CA ILE A 96 1.37 12.10 8.58
C ILE A 96 2.14 12.95 9.59
N GLU A 97 1.48 13.46 10.62
CA GLU A 97 2.10 14.25 11.70
C GLU A 97 3.15 13.44 12.47
N ASP A 98 2.83 12.19 12.84
CA ASP A 98 3.75 11.30 13.54
C ASP A 98 4.99 10.97 12.68
N VAL A 99 4.80 10.74 11.37
CA VAL A 99 5.91 10.52 10.43
C VAL A 99 6.77 11.77 10.29
N MET A 100 6.17 12.95 10.11
CA MET A 100 6.91 14.22 10.01
C MET A 100 7.72 14.50 11.27
N ALA A 101 7.13 14.32 12.45
CA ALA A 101 7.81 14.47 13.73
C ALA A 101 8.97 13.49 13.87
N TRP A 102 8.78 12.22 13.51
CA TRP A 102 9.84 11.22 13.54
C TRP A 102 10.99 11.57 12.58
N MET A 103 10.69 11.99 11.35
CA MET A 103 11.71 12.38 10.37
C MET A 103 12.52 13.60 10.84
N GLN A 104 11.88 14.60 11.47
CA GLN A 104 12.56 15.75 12.05
C GLN A 104 13.45 15.35 13.24
N ALA A 105 12.92 14.55 14.17
CA ALA A 105 13.67 14.08 15.34
C ALA A 105 14.90 13.24 14.94
N ARG A 106 14.81 12.53 13.81
CA ARG A 106 15.91 11.77 13.21
C ARG A 106 16.80 12.58 12.28
N GLN A 107 16.55 13.88 12.13
CA GLN A 107 17.27 14.79 11.22
C GLN A 107 17.31 14.30 9.75
N LEU A 108 16.26 13.60 9.31
CA LEU A 108 16.13 13.10 7.94
C LEU A 108 15.58 14.15 6.96
N ILE A 109 14.97 15.20 7.50
CA ILE A 109 14.45 16.35 6.74
C ILE A 109 14.85 17.66 7.41
N GLN A 110 15.10 18.68 6.61
CA GLN A 110 15.46 20.02 7.09
C GLN A 110 14.24 20.86 7.49
N LYS A 111 13.12 20.64 6.80
CA LYS A 111 11.84 21.34 7.01
C LYS A 111 10.72 20.30 7.07
N GLY A 112 9.79 20.47 8.01
CA GLY A 112 8.56 19.69 8.06
C GLY A 112 7.48 20.27 7.15
N TYR A 113 6.56 19.42 6.72
CA TYR A 113 5.40 19.81 5.93
C TYR A 113 4.12 19.51 6.71
N THR A 114 3.13 20.38 6.56
CA THR A 114 1.79 20.17 7.10
C THR A 114 1.04 19.13 6.29
N TYR A 115 0.01 18.52 6.89
CA TYR A 115 -0.85 17.55 6.22
C TYR A 115 -1.39 18.06 4.87
N LYS A 116 -1.89 19.31 4.83
CA LYS A 116 -2.46 19.92 3.62
C LYS A 116 -1.43 20.24 2.53
N GLU A 117 -0.15 20.30 2.87
CA GLU A 117 0.92 20.48 1.88
C GLU A 117 1.28 19.17 1.15
N VAL A 118 0.97 18.02 1.75
CA VAL A 118 1.40 16.70 1.24
C VAL A 118 0.26 15.74 0.94
N VAL A 119 -0.97 16.04 1.35
CA VAL A 119 -2.16 15.23 1.08
C VAL A 119 -3.21 16.03 0.31
N ASP A 120 -3.63 15.45 -0.81
CA ASP A 120 -4.77 15.91 -1.61
C ASP A 120 -5.83 14.80 -1.65
N ASP A 121 -6.92 14.99 -0.91
CA ASP A 121 -7.99 14.01 -0.72
C ASP A 121 -9.13 14.15 -1.73
N ARG A 122 -9.03 15.08 -2.70
CA ARG A 122 -10.09 15.35 -3.68
C ARG A 122 -10.42 14.13 -4.55
N PHE A 123 -9.46 13.22 -4.72
CA PHE A 123 -9.54 12.09 -5.65
C PHE A 123 -9.90 10.76 -4.99
N VAL A 124 -9.83 10.67 -3.66
CA VAL A 124 -10.03 9.42 -2.90
C VAL A 124 -11.41 9.47 -2.25
N ARG A 125 -12.39 8.80 -2.86
CA ARG A 125 -13.78 8.70 -2.37
C ARG A 125 -14.40 7.34 -2.68
#